data_AF-A0A8J5N2E8-F1
#
_entry.id   AF-A0A8J5N2E8-F1
#
_cell.length_a   1.000
_cell.length_b   1.000
_cell.length_c   1.000
_cell.angle_alpha   90.00
_cell.angle_beta   90.00
_cell.angle_gamma   90.00
#
_symmetry.space_group_name_H-M   'P 1'
#
loop_
_entity.id
_entity.type
_entity.pdbx_description
1 polymer ?
#
loop_
_entity_poly.entity_id
_entity_poly.type
_entity_poly.pdbx_seq_one_letter_code
_entity_poly.pdbx_strand_id
1 'polypeptide(L)'
;MDAKEEQKGTPLPFQRHTCTRWLVRGKVIYNILLNWEELKAYFAVAVPRADTSYHYKAREILGMLEDPVNLLYFHCVTNHADPEELVSELVLHHKSLQDRILDRNGKPLPLNMVDYGAKFMHELYTFINQQNQSAEAVGKVDEVKKRCAGLLIKALKLVERRLPASTGIFKGLSVFAPCKLLSQTEQVPFKDLPLPHLPNEKEDTIEQQYRKILHLSWAEKSVFYGKIPTDSLSFWSGVLQYKNSTGKRPFEELGTYAMAYLKTPTSNAVLETIFSTVTNVKTNSRNRLGSEMLDAIIRVRSHFQFQGKCCRDFKVTPHMMELFKSANMYEEEEPGDDDRLDVLAYVNQCCQVPPPLSCSTTISD
;
A
#
# COMPACT_ATOMS: atom_id res chain seq x y z
N MET A 1 -9.22 -11.24 -2.16
CA MET A 1 -9.43 -12.48 -2.99
C MET A 1 -10.25 -13.47 -2.16
N ASP A 2 -11.39 -13.96 -2.67
CA ASP A 2 -12.47 -14.60 -1.90
C ASP A 2 -12.05 -15.77 -0.98
N ALA A 3 -12.39 -15.66 0.31
CA ALA A 3 -12.09 -16.62 1.37
C ALA A 3 -13.03 -17.86 1.40
N LYS A 4 -13.62 -18.23 0.25
CA LYS A 4 -14.64 -19.29 0.17
C LYS A 4 -14.36 -20.41 -0.84
N GLU A 5 -13.09 -20.67 -1.16
CA GLU A 5 -12.70 -21.97 -1.74
C GLU A 5 -11.96 -22.83 -0.72
N GLU A 6 -12.72 -23.63 0.02
CA GLU A 6 -12.20 -24.85 0.65
C GLU A 6 -11.75 -25.82 -0.45
N GLN A 7 -10.50 -25.70 -0.90
CA GLN A 7 -9.86 -26.69 -1.76
C GLN A 7 -9.23 -27.79 -0.92
N LYS A 8 -9.92 -28.93 -0.89
CA LYS A 8 -9.42 -30.21 -0.36
C LYS A 8 -8.15 -30.66 -1.10
N GLY A 9 -7.10 -30.93 -0.33
CA GLY A 9 -6.25 -32.10 -0.58
C GLY A 9 -4.89 -31.90 -1.24
N THR A 10 -4.44 -30.68 -1.56
CA THR A 10 -3.04 -30.48 -2.01
C THR A 10 -2.40 -29.29 -1.31
N PRO A 11 -1.30 -29.46 -0.55
CA PRO A 11 -0.61 -28.34 0.07
C PRO A 11 -0.11 -27.37 -1.00
N LEU A 12 -0.52 -26.10 -0.90
CA LEU A 12 -0.01 -25.06 -1.79
C LEU A 12 1.51 -24.94 -1.61
N PRO A 13 2.30 -24.83 -2.69
CA PRO A 13 3.74 -24.67 -2.58
C PRO A 13 4.08 -23.42 -1.75
N PHE A 14 5.04 -23.56 -0.84
CA PHE A 14 5.51 -22.43 -0.02
C PHE A 14 6.00 -21.31 -0.92
N GLN A 15 5.44 -20.11 -0.72
CA GLN A 15 5.88 -18.94 -1.47
C GLN A 15 7.32 -18.59 -1.07
N ARG A 16 8.16 -18.30 -2.06
CA ARG A 16 9.56 -17.92 -1.84
C ARG A 16 9.63 -16.67 -0.95
N HIS A 17 10.35 -16.77 0.16
CA HIS A 17 10.48 -15.67 1.11
C HIS A 17 11.06 -14.42 0.44
N THR A 18 10.38 -13.27 0.58
CA THR A 18 10.95 -11.95 0.32
C THR A 18 11.05 -11.18 1.63
N CYS A 19 12.18 -10.50 1.86
CA CYS A 19 12.46 -9.80 3.12
C CYS A 19 11.46 -8.67 3.45
N THR A 20 10.65 -8.24 2.48
CA THR A 20 9.81 -7.04 2.55
C THR A 20 8.30 -7.30 2.65
N ARG A 21 7.81 -8.54 2.59
CA ARG A 21 6.36 -8.81 2.63
C ARG A 21 5.96 -9.64 3.86
N TRP A 22 5.53 -8.96 4.92
CA TRP A 22 4.94 -9.59 6.11
C TRP A 22 3.73 -10.48 5.75
N LEU A 23 2.99 -10.11 4.71
CA LEU A 23 1.89 -10.88 4.11
C LEU A 23 2.30 -12.28 3.64
N VAL A 24 3.51 -12.40 3.06
CA VAL A 24 4.05 -13.69 2.62
C VAL A 24 4.42 -14.56 3.83
N ARG A 25 4.89 -13.94 4.93
CA ARG A 25 5.21 -14.66 6.17
C ARG A 25 3.96 -15.19 6.86
N GLY A 26 2.89 -14.40 6.96
CA GLY A 26 1.61 -14.84 7.54
C GLY A 26 1.05 -16.05 6.81
N LYS A 27 1.01 -16.00 5.47
CA LYS A 27 0.54 -17.12 4.63
C LYS A 27 1.40 -18.38 4.77
N VAL A 28 2.72 -18.23 4.86
CA VAL A 28 3.63 -19.37 5.08
C VAL A 28 3.41 -19.99 6.46
N ILE A 29 3.29 -19.18 7.52
CA ILE A 29 3.05 -19.66 8.88
C ILE A 29 1.69 -20.35 8.97
N TYR A 30 0.65 -19.80 8.34
CA TYR A 30 -0.67 -20.44 8.22
C TYR A 30 -0.58 -21.81 7.55
N ASN A 31 0.12 -21.90 6.40
CA ASN A 31 0.29 -23.18 5.69
C ASN A 31 1.11 -24.19 6.51
N ILE A 32 2.11 -23.74 7.27
CA ILE A 32 2.88 -24.61 8.18
C ILE A 32 1.97 -25.18 9.27
N LEU A 33 1.14 -24.35 9.90
CA LEU A 33 0.20 -24.80 10.93
C LEU A 33 -0.87 -25.73 10.37
N LEU A 34 -1.41 -25.42 9.19
CA LEU A 34 -2.44 -26.23 8.54
C LEU A 34 -1.96 -27.66 8.25
N ASN A 35 -0.67 -27.81 7.95
CA ASN A 35 -0.06 -29.09 7.56
C ASN A 35 0.94 -29.57 8.63
N TRP A 36 0.79 -29.18 9.90
CA TRP A 36 1.84 -29.42 10.92
C TRP A 36 2.15 -30.90 11.10
N GLU A 37 1.11 -31.73 11.23
CA GLU A 37 1.25 -33.17 11.40
C GLU A 37 1.73 -33.86 10.12
N GLU A 38 1.26 -33.41 8.96
CA GLU A 38 1.71 -33.92 7.66
C GLU A 38 3.18 -33.60 7.40
N LEU A 39 3.64 -32.40 7.78
CA LEU A 39 5.05 -32.00 7.70
C LEU A 39 5.90 -32.82 8.66
N LYS A 40 5.43 -33.03 9.89
CA LYS A 40 6.12 -33.88 10.89
C LYS A 40 6.26 -35.31 10.37
N ALA A 41 5.19 -35.90 9.85
CA ALA A 41 5.21 -37.23 9.24
C ALA A 41 6.12 -37.30 8.01
N TYR A 42 6.08 -36.28 7.15
CA TYR A 42 6.95 -36.18 5.97
C TYR A 42 8.43 -36.16 6.37
N PHE A 43 8.82 -35.29 7.30
CA PHE A 43 10.22 -35.18 7.72
C PHE A 43 10.70 -36.40 8.51
N ALA A 44 9.81 -37.08 9.25
CA ALA A 44 10.14 -38.36 9.88
C ALA A 44 10.54 -39.45 8.86
N VAL A 45 9.94 -39.44 7.66
CA VAL A 45 10.29 -40.35 6.56
C VAL A 45 11.45 -39.83 5.70
N ALA A 46 11.58 -38.51 5.57
CA ALA A 46 12.59 -37.89 4.73
C ALA A 46 13.99 -37.92 5.36
N VAL A 47 14.11 -37.77 6.69
CA VAL A 47 15.41 -37.77 7.39
C VAL A 47 16.22 -39.05 7.14
N PRO A 48 15.66 -40.27 7.28
CA PRO A 48 16.39 -41.51 6.98
C PRO A 48 16.79 -41.68 5.50
N ARG A 49 16.11 -40.96 4.58
CA ARG A 49 16.28 -41.09 3.13
C ARG A 49 17.08 -39.93 2.52
N ALA A 50 17.46 -38.94 3.33
CA ALA A 50 18.12 -37.74 2.86
C ALA A 50 19.62 -37.96 2.67
N ASP A 51 20.16 -37.42 1.58
CA ASP A 51 21.60 -37.33 1.37
C ASP A 51 22.28 -36.53 2.49
N THR A 52 23.57 -36.77 2.69
CA THR A 52 24.38 -36.17 3.76
C THR A 52 24.31 -34.64 3.80
N SER A 53 24.11 -33.98 2.66
CA SER A 53 24.01 -32.52 2.52
C SER A 53 22.68 -31.93 3.05
N TYR A 54 21.61 -32.71 3.07
CA TYR A 54 20.27 -32.28 3.51
C TYR A 54 19.82 -32.92 4.81
N HIS A 55 20.45 -34.04 5.20
CA HIS A 55 20.14 -34.79 6.42
C HIS A 55 20.13 -33.90 7.68
N TYR A 56 21.15 -33.04 7.84
CA TYR A 56 21.23 -32.14 9.00
C TYR A 56 20.03 -31.18 9.07
N LYS A 57 19.69 -30.53 7.95
CA LYS A 57 18.57 -29.57 7.87
C LYS A 57 17.23 -30.25 8.08
N ALA A 58 17.03 -31.43 7.48
CA ALA A 58 15.81 -32.20 7.65
C ALA A 58 15.62 -32.64 9.11
N ARG A 59 16.70 -33.06 9.79
CA ARG A 59 16.67 -33.43 11.21
C ARG A 59 16.38 -32.22 12.10
N GLU A 60 16.99 -31.07 11.81
CA GLU A 60 16.73 -29.83 12.56
C GLU A 60 15.26 -29.41 12.44
N ILE A 61 14.69 -29.44 11.23
CA ILE A 61 13.26 -29.14 11.00
C ILE A 61 12.37 -30.15 11.73
N LEU A 62 12.69 -31.44 11.67
CA LEU A 62 11.93 -32.46 12.40
C LEU A 62 11.96 -32.21 13.91
N GLY A 63 13.14 -31.92 14.48
CA GLY A 63 13.27 -31.57 15.89
C GLY A 63 12.48 -30.31 16.26
N MET A 64 12.40 -29.33 15.36
CA MET A 64 11.55 -28.14 15.56
C MET A 64 10.04 -28.48 15.57
N LEU A 65 9.59 -29.38 14.70
CA LEU A 65 8.19 -29.82 14.60
C LEU A 65 7.78 -30.77 15.74
N GLU A 66 8.74 -31.52 16.27
CA GLU A 66 8.57 -32.40 17.43
C GLU A 66 8.49 -31.65 18.76
N ASP A 67 9.11 -30.47 18.84
CA ASP A 67 9.05 -29.61 20.01
C ASP A 67 7.67 -28.92 20.12
N PRO A 68 6.83 -29.31 21.10
CA PRO A 68 5.50 -28.73 21.29
C PRO A 68 5.55 -27.24 21.64
N VAL A 69 6.68 -26.74 22.15
CA VAL A 69 6.87 -25.30 22.43
C VAL A 69 6.91 -24.50 21.13
N ASN A 70 7.47 -25.07 20.05
CA ASN A 70 7.50 -24.39 18.76
C ASN A 70 6.11 -24.28 18.16
N LEU A 71 5.27 -25.31 18.26
CA LEU A 71 3.88 -25.25 17.82
C LEU A 71 3.13 -24.08 18.48
N LEU A 72 3.34 -23.88 19.80
CA LEU A 72 2.78 -22.74 20.54
C LEU A 72 3.27 -21.39 20.00
N TYR A 73 4.55 -21.27 19.62
CA TYR A 73 5.06 -20.06 18.98
C TYR A 73 4.41 -19.78 17.62
N PHE A 74 4.24 -20.81 16.78
CA PHE A 74 3.59 -20.64 15.48
C PHE A 74 2.14 -20.17 15.63
N HIS A 75 1.39 -20.72 16.59
CA HIS A 75 0.02 -20.25 16.90
C HIS A 75 -0.04 -18.81 17.39
N CYS A 76 0.91 -18.39 18.24
CA CYS A 76 0.98 -17.01 18.72
C CYS A 76 1.18 -16.01 17.57
N VAL A 77 2.00 -16.37 16.58
CA VAL A 77 2.33 -15.50 15.44
C VAL A 77 1.19 -15.44 14.41
N THR A 78 0.30 -16.43 14.33
CA THR A 78 -0.84 -16.44 13.39
C THR A 78 -2.03 -15.55 13.76
N ASN A 79 -1.86 -14.53 14.60
CA ASN A 79 -2.92 -13.56 14.82
C ASN A 79 -3.30 -12.89 13.49
N HIS A 80 -4.54 -13.15 13.07
CA HIS A 80 -5.15 -12.73 11.82
C HIS A 80 -5.07 -11.20 11.68
N ALA A 81 -4.07 -10.72 10.95
CA ALA A 81 -4.10 -9.39 10.36
C ALA A 81 -4.53 -9.59 8.90
N ASP A 82 -5.78 -9.24 8.63
CA ASP A 82 -6.35 -9.25 7.28
C ASP A 82 -5.55 -8.26 6.39
N PRO A 83 -5.00 -8.69 5.24
CA PRO A 83 -4.16 -7.85 4.39
C PRO A 83 -4.84 -6.76 3.56
N GLU A 84 -6.16 -6.69 3.51
CA GLU A 84 -6.89 -5.86 2.54
C GLU A 84 -7.69 -4.74 3.23
N GLU A 85 -7.01 -3.62 3.56
CA GLU A 85 -7.43 -2.22 3.33
C GLU A 85 -6.56 -1.22 4.12
N LEU A 86 -6.16 -0.10 3.52
CA LEU A 86 -5.07 0.76 4.00
C LEU A 86 -5.49 1.77 5.09
N VAL A 87 -4.58 1.96 6.05
CA VAL A 87 -4.57 2.97 7.13
C VAL A 87 -5.65 2.84 8.20
N SER A 88 -6.94 2.74 7.87
CA SER A 88 -8.01 2.52 8.87
C SER A 88 -7.82 1.20 9.62
N GLU A 89 -7.55 0.12 8.87
CA GLU A 89 -7.23 -1.19 9.43
C GLU A 89 -5.92 -1.18 10.21
N LEU A 90 -4.93 -0.38 9.81
CA LEU A 90 -3.67 -0.26 10.57
C LEU A 90 -3.90 0.43 11.93
N VAL A 91 -4.79 1.43 11.99
CA VAL A 91 -5.19 2.10 13.23
C VAL A 91 -6.03 1.16 14.11
N LEU A 92 -6.94 0.39 13.52
CA LEU A 92 -7.71 -0.64 14.22
C LEU A 92 -6.80 -1.75 14.76
N HIS A 93 -5.85 -2.21 13.97
CA HIS A 93 -4.84 -3.20 14.38
C HIS A 93 -3.95 -2.67 15.50
N HIS A 94 -3.52 -1.41 15.43
CA HIS A 94 -2.79 -0.74 16.49
C HIS A 94 -3.60 -0.68 17.79
N LYS A 95 -4.86 -0.23 17.73
CA LYS A 95 -5.75 -0.19 18.92
C LYS A 95 -5.99 -1.58 19.49
N SER A 96 -6.28 -2.56 18.63
CA SER A 96 -6.44 -3.96 19.04
C SER A 96 -5.19 -4.50 19.72
N LEU A 97 -3.98 -4.23 19.20
CA LEU A 97 -2.74 -4.63 19.84
C LEU A 97 -2.52 -3.91 21.18
N GLN A 98 -2.85 -2.62 21.28
CA GLN A 98 -2.77 -1.88 22.53
C GLN A 98 -3.69 -2.49 23.59
N ASP A 99 -4.96 -2.72 23.26
CA ASP A 99 -5.95 -3.25 24.21
C ASP A 99 -5.59 -4.65 24.74
N ARG A 100 -4.85 -5.43 23.96
CA ARG A 100 -4.40 -6.78 24.36
C ARG A 100 -3.24 -6.78 25.35
N ILE A 101 -2.45 -5.71 25.39
CA ILE A 101 -1.15 -5.70 26.07
C ILE A 101 -1.07 -4.60 27.13
N LEU A 102 -1.82 -3.52 26.98
CA LEU A 102 -1.76 -2.33 27.82
C LEU A 102 -3.06 -2.14 28.61
N ASP A 103 -2.93 -1.58 29.82
CA ASP A 103 -4.06 -1.10 30.59
C ASP A 103 -4.58 0.27 30.07
N ARG A 104 -5.67 0.76 30.67
CA ARG A 104 -6.26 2.07 30.33
C ARG A 104 -5.31 3.26 30.54
N ASN A 105 -4.21 3.06 31.26
CA ASN A 105 -3.19 4.07 31.56
C ASN A 105 -1.94 3.89 30.68
N GLY A 106 -1.94 2.97 29.73
CA GLY A 106 -0.80 2.69 28.84
C GLY A 106 0.32 1.86 29.48
N LYS A 107 0.09 1.21 30.63
CA LYS A 107 1.06 0.32 31.28
C LYS A 107 0.88 -1.13 30.82
N PRO A 108 1.97 -1.91 30.65
CA PRO A 108 1.88 -3.30 30.25
C PRO A 108 1.11 -4.13 31.29
N LEU A 109 0.16 -4.93 30.81
CA LEU A 109 -0.62 -5.86 31.60
C LEU A 109 0.26 -6.97 32.17
N PRO A 110 -0.08 -7.52 33.35
CA PRO A 110 0.57 -8.72 33.87
C PRO A 110 0.32 -9.91 32.92
N LEU A 111 1.25 -10.87 32.88
CA LEU A 111 1.27 -11.97 31.89
C LEU A 111 -0.01 -12.81 31.84
N ASN A 112 -0.79 -12.83 32.92
CA ASN A 112 -2.06 -13.54 33.03
C ASN A 112 -3.26 -12.76 32.47
N MET A 113 -3.13 -11.44 32.28
CA MET A 113 -4.17 -10.56 31.76
C MET A 113 -3.94 -10.15 30.30
N VAL A 114 -2.76 -10.45 29.74
CA VAL A 114 -2.49 -10.26 28.31
C VAL A 114 -3.39 -11.18 27.49
N ASP A 115 -4.04 -10.63 26.48
CA ASP A 115 -4.83 -11.42 25.54
C ASP A 115 -3.93 -11.99 24.44
N TYR A 116 -3.63 -13.29 24.54
CA TYR A 116 -2.83 -14.02 23.56
C TYR A 116 -3.66 -14.62 22.41
N GLY A 117 -4.98 -14.55 22.49
CA GLY A 117 -5.92 -15.18 21.56
C GLY A 117 -6.41 -16.56 22.04
N ALA A 118 -7.68 -16.85 21.76
CA ALA A 118 -8.37 -18.05 22.26
C ALA A 118 -7.71 -19.36 21.81
N LYS A 119 -7.25 -19.45 20.55
CA LYS A 119 -6.60 -20.65 20.02
C LYS A 119 -5.29 -20.98 20.74
N PHE A 120 -4.46 -19.97 20.96
CA PHE A 120 -3.21 -20.13 21.71
C PHE A 120 -3.47 -20.55 23.16
N MET A 121 -4.47 -19.95 23.81
CA MET A 121 -4.84 -20.34 25.18
C MET A 121 -5.34 -21.78 25.24
N HIS A 122 -6.14 -22.23 24.26
CA HIS A 122 -6.61 -23.62 24.17
C HIS A 122 -5.46 -24.62 24.03
N GLU A 123 -4.47 -24.33 23.17
CA GLU A 123 -3.28 -25.18 23.00
C GLU A 123 -2.42 -25.21 24.27
N LEU A 124 -2.29 -24.09 24.98
CA LEU A 124 -1.60 -24.05 26.28
C LEU A 124 -2.27 -24.95 27.32
N TYR A 125 -3.60 -24.92 27.42
CA TYR A 125 -4.33 -25.78 28.34
C TYR A 125 -4.16 -27.26 27.96
N THR A 126 -4.20 -27.57 26.67
CA THR A 126 -4.00 -28.93 26.16
C THR A 126 -2.60 -29.44 26.50
N PHE A 127 -1.56 -28.63 26.31
CA PHE A 127 -0.18 -28.95 26.67
C PHE A 127 0.00 -29.21 28.17
N ILE A 128 -0.56 -28.36 29.03
CA ILE A 128 -0.49 -28.53 30.50
C ILE A 128 -1.18 -29.83 30.93
N ASN A 129 -2.34 -30.13 30.34
CA ASN A 129 -3.10 -31.33 30.65
C ASN A 129 -2.38 -32.61 30.19
N GLN A 130 -1.74 -32.60 29.01
CA GLN A 130 -0.93 -33.71 28.51
C GLN A 130 0.31 -33.99 29.38
N GLN A 131 0.79 -32.98 30.11
CA GLN A 131 1.95 -33.06 31.00
C GLN A 131 1.57 -33.26 32.48
N ASN A 132 0.33 -33.68 32.77
CA ASN A 132 -0.19 -33.92 34.13
C ASN A 132 0.04 -32.74 35.10
N GLN A 133 -0.02 -31.48 34.62
CA GLN A 133 0.20 -30.29 35.44
C GLN A 133 1.54 -30.27 36.19
N SER A 134 2.58 -30.89 35.62
CA SER A 134 3.93 -30.84 36.20
C SER A 134 4.41 -29.40 36.41
N ALA A 135 5.09 -29.13 37.53
CA ALA A 135 5.67 -27.82 37.82
C ALA A 135 6.65 -27.35 36.73
N GLU A 136 7.32 -28.28 36.05
CA GLU A 136 8.19 -27.99 34.91
C GLU A 136 7.39 -27.52 33.68
N ALA A 137 6.23 -28.12 33.43
CA ALA A 137 5.35 -27.74 32.33
C ALA A 137 4.74 -26.35 32.58
N VAL A 138 4.36 -26.04 33.82
CA VAL A 138 3.88 -24.70 34.21
C VAL A 138 4.98 -23.65 34.03
N GLY A 139 6.21 -23.95 34.46
CA GLY A 139 7.37 -23.06 34.25
C GLY A 139 7.66 -22.80 32.77
N LYS A 140 7.59 -23.83 31.92
CA LYS A 140 7.72 -23.68 30.45
C LYS A 140 6.62 -22.80 29.87
N VAL A 141 5.37 -22.96 30.33
CA VAL A 141 4.26 -22.12 29.88
C VAL A 141 4.44 -20.65 30.27
N ASP A 142 4.92 -20.36 31.47
CA ASP A 142 5.21 -18.98 31.88
C ASP A 142 6.34 -18.36 31.05
N GLU A 143 7.37 -19.14 30.69
CA GLU A 143 8.40 -18.69 29.78
C GLU A 143 7.86 -18.40 28.37
N VAL A 144 6.99 -19.27 27.84
CA VAL A 144 6.31 -19.08 26.56
C VAL A 144 5.46 -17.81 26.60
N LYS A 145 4.63 -17.61 27.64
CA LYS A 145 3.82 -16.39 27.82
C LYS A 145 4.69 -15.14 27.85
N LYS A 146 5.81 -15.16 28.58
CA LYS A 146 6.75 -14.04 28.66
C LYS A 146 7.34 -13.68 27.29
N ARG A 147 7.73 -14.68 26.49
CA ARG A 147 8.25 -14.47 25.13
C ARG A 147 7.16 -13.96 24.18
N CYS A 148 5.96 -14.52 24.24
CA CYS A 148 4.81 -14.10 23.44
C CYS A 148 4.41 -12.65 23.76
N ALA A 149 4.35 -12.27 25.05
CA ALA A 149 4.09 -10.91 25.47
C ALA A 149 5.17 -9.95 24.95
N GLY A 150 6.46 -10.34 25.03
CA GLY A 150 7.56 -9.59 24.46
C GLY A 150 7.46 -9.40 22.94
N LEU A 151 6.99 -10.41 22.22
CA LEU A 151 6.74 -10.35 20.78
C LEU A 151 5.61 -9.38 20.45
N LEU A 152 4.50 -9.42 21.19
CA LEU A 152 3.37 -8.51 21.03
C LEU A 152 3.77 -7.05 21.30
N ILE A 153 4.55 -6.80 22.37
CA ILE A 153 5.11 -5.46 22.67
C ILE A 153 6.01 -4.98 21.53
N LYS A 154 6.86 -5.86 20.99
CA LYS A 154 7.74 -5.52 19.86
C LYS A 154 6.94 -5.26 18.60
N ALA A 155 5.87 -6.01 18.34
CA ALA A 155 4.96 -5.78 17.23
C ALA A 155 4.29 -4.40 17.36
N LEU A 156 3.77 -4.06 18.54
CA LEU A 156 3.19 -2.75 18.82
C LEU A 156 4.18 -1.61 18.50
N LYS A 157 5.41 -1.68 19.02
CA LYS A 157 6.46 -0.68 18.73
C LYS A 157 6.80 -0.56 17.25
N LEU A 158 6.76 -1.67 16.51
CA LEU A 158 7.02 -1.67 15.07
C LEU A 158 5.85 -1.07 14.28
N VAL A 159 4.61 -1.27 14.74
CA VAL A 159 3.42 -0.62 14.18
C VAL A 159 3.48 0.89 14.46
N GLU A 160 3.80 1.30 15.69
CA GLU A 160 3.99 2.71 16.08
C GLU A 160 5.06 3.40 15.23
N ARG A 161 6.19 2.73 14.93
CA ARG A 161 7.24 3.28 14.05
C ARG A 161 6.81 3.45 12.59
N ARG A 162 5.84 2.64 12.13
CA ARG A 162 5.37 2.63 10.73
C ARG A 162 4.11 3.48 10.55
N LEU A 163 3.38 3.75 11.63
CA LEU A 163 2.37 4.78 11.66
C LEU A 163 3.08 6.13 11.46
N PRO A 164 2.77 6.87 10.39
CA PRO A 164 3.40 8.15 10.17
C PRO A 164 3.03 9.08 11.34
N ALA A 165 4.03 9.69 11.99
CA ALA A 165 3.81 10.74 13.00
C ALA A 165 2.93 11.88 12.45
N SER A 166 2.94 12.05 11.12
CA SER A 166 2.14 13.00 10.35
C SER A 166 0.72 12.53 10.04
N THR A 167 0.03 11.86 10.98
CA THR A 167 -1.42 11.61 10.87
C THR A 167 -2.21 12.89 10.53
N GLY A 168 -1.69 14.08 10.87
CA GLY A 168 -2.23 15.38 10.44
C GLY A 168 -2.26 15.59 8.92
N ILE A 169 -1.24 15.16 8.17
CA ILE A 169 -1.19 15.28 6.70
C ILE A 169 -2.29 14.42 6.07
N PHE A 170 -2.48 13.19 6.55
CA PHE A 170 -3.51 12.27 6.03
C PHE A 170 -4.93 12.67 6.42
N LYS A 171 -5.13 13.19 7.64
CA LYS A 171 -6.40 13.84 8.01
C LYS A 171 -6.71 15.03 7.11
N GLY A 172 -5.68 15.81 6.77
CA GLY A 172 -5.74 16.94 5.87
C GLY A 172 -6.19 16.58 4.44
N LEU A 173 -5.78 15.44 3.89
CA LEU A 173 -6.25 14.97 2.57
C LEU A 173 -7.77 14.74 2.52
N SER A 174 -8.35 14.30 3.63
CA SER A 174 -9.80 14.11 3.69
C SER A 174 -10.57 15.42 3.61
N VAL A 175 -9.96 16.57 3.95
CA VAL A 175 -10.60 17.90 3.87
C VAL A 175 -10.92 18.28 2.43
N PHE A 176 -10.11 17.83 1.47
CA PHE A 176 -10.33 18.05 0.04
C PHE A 176 -11.34 17.07 -0.58
N ALA A 177 -11.94 16.18 0.21
CA ALA A 177 -13.03 15.34 -0.27
C ALA A 177 -14.30 16.17 -0.51
N PRO A 178 -15.06 15.94 -1.60
CA PRO A 178 -16.21 16.77 -1.95
C PRO A 178 -17.26 16.84 -0.84
N CYS A 179 -17.49 15.73 -0.12
CA CYS A 179 -18.43 15.66 0.99
C CYS A 179 -18.05 16.57 2.17
N LYS A 180 -16.76 16.65 2.53
CA LYS A 180 -16.29 17.49 3.65
C LYS A 180 -16.10 18.94 3.23
N LEU A 181 -15.57 19.16 2.02
CA LEU A 181 -15.32 20.49 1.48
C LEU A 181 -16.61 21.28 1.25
N LEU A 182 -17.66 20.62 0.73
CA LEU A 182 -18.94 21.24 0.40
C LEU A 182 -19.93 21.24 1.57
N SER A 183 -19.58 20.63 2.69
CA SER A 183 -20.42 20.61 3.89
C SER A 183 -20.30 21.91 4.67
N GLN A 184 -21.43 22.52 5.01
CA GLN A 184 -21.47 23.71 5.87
C GLN A 184 -21.05 23.40 7.32
N THR A 185 -21.15 22.14 7.76
CA THR A 185 -20.86 21.73 9.14
C THR A 185 -19.51 21.04 9.30
N GLU A 186 -18.97 20.42 8.24
CA GLU A 186 -17.71 19.66 8.30
C GLU A 186 -16.51 20.38 7.68
N GLN A 187 -16.72 21.54 7.05
CA GLN A 187 -15.64 22.30 6.44
C GLN A 187 -14.68 22.85 7.51
N VAL A 188 -13.39 22.60 7.29
CA VAL A 188 -12.30 23.06 8.16
C VAL A 188 -11.91 24.50 7.78
N PRO A 189 -11.63 25.39 8.76
CA PRO A 189 -11.13 26.74 8.48
C PRO A 189 -9.84 26.73 7.67
N PHE A 190 -9.63 27.75 6.83
CA PHE A 190 -8.46 27.82 5.94
C PHE A 190 -7.12 27.68 6.68
N LYS A 191 -6.99 28.33 7.84
CA LYS A 191 -5.82 28.25 8.74
C LYS A 191 -5.47 26.83 9.23
N ASP A 192 -6.45 25.94 9.26
CA ASP A 192 -6.32 24.58 9.80
C ASP A 192 -6.15 23.55 8.66
N LEU A 193 -6.06 24.00 7.41
CA LEU A 193 -5.68 23.15 6.28
C LEU A 193 -4.23 22.70 6.44
N PRO A 194 -3.86 21.52 5.91
CA PRO A 194 -2.46 21.14 5.81
C PRO A 194 -1.79 22.04 4.76
N LEU A 195 -1.08 23.10 5.18
CA LEU A 195 -0.46 24.10 4.30
C LEU A 195 1.06 23.90 4.02
N PRO A 196 1.69 22.71 4.05
CA PRO A 196 3.16 22.64 4.12
C PRO A 196 3.90 23.16 2.88
N HIS A 197 3.22 23.38 1.75
CA HIS A 197 3.87 23.73 0.46
C HIS A 197 3.13 24.79 -0.37
N LEU A 198 2.30 25.64 0.25
CA LEU A 198 1.71 26.75 -0.50
C LEU A 198 2.80 27.74 -0.95
N PRO A 199 2.83 28.12 -2.24
CA PRO A 199 3.62 29.28 -2.64
C PRO A 199 3.01 30.51 -1.94
N ASN A 200 3.76 31.12 -1.01
CA ASN A 200 3.31 32.26 -0.19
C ASN A 200 2.66 33.38 -1.02
N GLU A 201 3.02 33.53 -2.29
CA GLU A 201 2.52 34.57 -3.18
C GLU A 201 1.03 34.44 -3.57
N LYS A 202 0.41 33.28 -3.36
CA LYS A 202 -0.99 33.02 -3.79
C LYS A 202 -1.95 32.69 -2.65
N GLU A 203 -1.51 32.77 -1.40
CA GLU A 203 -2.29 32.37 -0.22
C GLU A 203 -3.62 33.12 -0.11
N ASP A 204 -3.61 34.45 -0.21
CA ASP A 204 -4.81 35.28 -0.16
C ASP A 204 -5.83 34.92 -1.26
N THR A 205 -5.33 34.63 -2.46
CA THR A 205 -6.19 34.27 -3.60
C THR A 205 -6.83 32.91 -3.36
N ILE A 206 -6.06 31.94 -2.85
CA ILE A 206 -6.54 30.59 -2.57
C ILE A 206 -7.54 30.59 -1.41
N GLU A 207 -7.32 31.39 -0.36
CA GLU A 207 -8.28 31.54 0.73
C GLU A 207 -9.61 32.12 0.24
N GLN A 208 -9.56 33.16 -0.58
CA GLN A 208 -10.77 33.75 -1.17
C GLN A 208 -11.53 32.74 -2.04
N GLN A 209 -10.82 31.94 -2.83
CA GLN A 209 -11.41 30.88 -3.63
C GLN A 209 -12.03 29.77 -2.76
N TYR A 210 -11.35 29.39 -1.69
CA TYR A 210 -11.80 28.37 -0.74
C TYR A 210 -13.12 28.78 -0.09
N ARG A 211 -13.27 30.04 0.32
CA ARG A 211 -14.53 30.56 0.87
C ARG A 211 -15.65 30.60 -0.18
N LYS A 212 -15.32 30.98 -1.43
CA LYS A 212 -16.28 31.10 -2.53
C LYS A 212 -16.81 29.76 -3.03
N ILE A 213 -16.05 28.67 -2.88
CA ILE A 213 -16.40 27.37 -3.45
C ILE A 213 -17.72 26.81 -2.90
N LEU A 214 -18.05 27.13 -1.64
CA LEU A 214 -19.29 26.71 -0.98
C LEU A 214 -20.55 27.40 -1.50
N HIS A 215 -20.41 28.61 -2.05
CA HIS A 215 -21.55 29.41 -2.47
C HIS A 215 -22.08 29.01 -3.85
N LEU A 216 -21.46 28.01 -4.50
CA LEU A 216 -21.90 27.49 -5.79
C LEU A 216 -22.63 26.16 -5.62
N SER A 217 -23.82 26.07 -6.22
CA SER A 217 -24.51 24.80 -6.42
C SER A 217 -23.80 24.01 -7.52
N TRP A 218 -22.84 23.15 -7.12
CA TRP A 218 -22.04 22.35 -8.04
C TRP A 218 -22.86 21.31 -8.80
N ALA A 219 -23.94 20.80 -8.21
CA ALA A 219 -24.85 19.86 -8.85
C ALA A 219 -25.52 20.46 -10.10
N GLU A 220 -25.77 21.76 -10.11
CA GLU A 220 -26.41 22.47 -11.24
C GLU A 220 -25.42 22.87 -12.34
N LYS A 221 -24.10 22.71 -12.12
CA LYS A 221 -23.10 23.10 -13.11
C LYS A 221 -22.95 22.02 -14.17
N SER A 222 -22.87 22.46 -15.43
CA SER A 222 -22.71 21.59 -16.60
C SER A 222 -21.49 20.66 -16.51
N VAL A 223 -20.48 21.04 -15.73
CA VAL A 223 -19.26 20.25 -15.56
C VAL A 223 -19.50 18.91 -14.86
N PHE A 224 -20.55 18.79 -14.05
CA PHE A 224 -20.86 17.59 -13.28
C PHE A 224 -22.15 16.88 -13.71
N TYR A 225 -22.84 17.38 -14.75
CA TYR A 225 -24.04 16.75 -15.32
C TYR A 225 -25.07 16.28 -14.28
N GLY A 226 -25.32 17.09 -13.23
CA GLY A 226 -26.29 16.76 -12.19
C GLY A 226 -25.79 15.87 -11.04
N LYS A 227 -24.57 15.33 -11.11
CA LYS A 227 -24.03 14.43 -10.08
C LYS A 227 -22.61 14.81 -9.67
N ILE A 228 -22.45 15.22 -8.41
CA ILE A 228 -21.13 15.51 -7.83
C ILE A 228 -20.37 14.18 -7.64
N PRO A 229 -19.13 14.06 -8.16
CA PRO A 229 -18.30 12.89 -7.94
C PRO A 229 -18.03 12.65 -6.45
N THR A 230 -18.01 11.38 -6.05
CA THR A 230 -17.65 11.00 -4.67
C THR A 230 -16.14 11.01 -4.46
N ASP A 231 -15.37 10.79 -5.53
CA ASP A 231 -13.92 10.80 -5.52
C ASP A 231 -13.35 12.22 -5.67
N SER A 232 -12.33 12.54 -4.88
CA SER A 232 -11.73 13.88 -4.88
C SER A 232 -11.06 14.24 -6.20
N LEU A 233 -10.45 13.28 -6.91
CA LEU A 233 -9.72 13.54 -8.15
C LEU A 233 -10.65 14.03 -9.28
N SER A 234 -11.76 13.33 -9.52
CA SER A 234 -12.72 13.71 -10.55
C SER A 234 -13.42 15.03 -10.21
N PHE A 235 -13.72 15.25 -8.93
CA PHE A 235 -14.29 16.52 -8.48
C PHE A 235 -13.36 17.70 -8.79
N TRP A 236 -12.11 17.67 -8.33
CA TRP A 236 -11.18 18.79 -8.55
C TRP A 236 -10.80 18.98 -10.02
N SER A 237 -10.77 17.90 -10.81
CA SER A 237 -10.66 18.00 -12.28
C SER A 237 -11.82 18.79 -12.88
N GLY A 238 -13.06 18.54 -12.44
CA GLY A 238 -14.22 19.32 -12.84
C GLY A 238 -14.15 20.78 -12.38
N VAL A 239 -13.73 21.04 -11.14
CA VAL A 239 -13.55 22.41 -10.63
C VAL A 239 -12.54 23.21 -11.48
N LEU A 240 -11.46 22.58 -11.93
CA LEU A 240 -10.47 23.20 -12.83
C LEU A 240 -11.00 23.47 -14.24
N GLN A 241 -11.99 22.69 -14.70
CA GLN A 241 -12.65 22.90 -16.00
C GLN A 241 -13.77 23.95 -15.94
N TYR A 242 -14.29 24.26 -14.75
CA TYR A 242 -15.35 25.24 -14.57
C TYR A 242 -14.91 26.64 -14.99
N LYS A 243 -15.72 27.25 -15.87
CA LYS A 243 -15.60 28.64 -16.29
C LYS A 243 -16.82 29.42 -15.80
N ASN A 244 -16.59 30.62 -15.30
CA ASN A 244 -17.66 31.54 -14.94
C ASN A 244 -18.30 32.19 -16.19
N SER A 245 -19.27 33.07 -15.99
CA SER A 245 -19.93 33.82 -17.06
C SER A 245 -18.99 34.69 -17.89
N THR A 246 -17.79 35.01 -17.38
CA THR A 246 -16.76 35.78 -18.11
C THR A 246 -15.71 34.89 -18.77
N GLY A 247 -15.91 33.57 -18.79
CA GLY A 247 -15.00 32.61 -19.41
C GLY A 247 -13.71 32.34 -18.63
N LYS A 248 -13.53 32.98 -17.46
CA LYS A 248 -12.37 32.79 -16.58
C LYS A 248 -12.58 31.58 -15.66
N ARG A 249 -11.49 31.01 -15.16
CA ARG A 249 -11.49 29.92 -14.16
C ARG A 249 -11.36 30.51 -12.76
N PRO A 250 -12.47 30.70 -12.02
CA PRO A 250 -12.43 31.39 -10.73
C PRO A 250 -11.79 30.57 -9.59
N PHE A 251 -11.47 29.29 -9.80
CA PHE A 251 -10.90 28.38 -8.80
C PHE A 251 -9.60 27.71 -9.27
N GLU A 252 -8.89 28.34 -10.21
CA GLU A 252 -7.70 27.75 -10.83
C GLU A 252 -6.58 27.49 -9.82
N GLU A 253 -6.27 28.47 -8.98
CA GLU A 253 -5.23 28.38 -7.97
C GLU A 253 -5.57 27.36 -6.88
N LEU A 254 -6.80 27.39 -6.36
CA LEU A 254 -7.27 26.42 -5.37
C LEU A 254 -7.33 25.00 -5.95
N GLY A 255 -7.84 24.84 -7.17
CA GLY A 255 -7.91 23.54 -7.83
C GLY A 255 -6.53 22.96 -8.12
N THR A 256 -5.58 23.80 -8.52
CA THR A 256 -4.18 23.40 -8.75
C THR A 256 -3.52 22.99 -7.44
N TYR A 257 -3.76 23.76 -6.36
CA TYR A 257 -3.28 23.42 -5.02
C TYR A 257 -3.83 22.08 -4.53
N ALA A 258 -5.15 21.89 -4.59
CA ALA A 258 -5.80 20.64 -4.21
C ALA A 258 -5.29 19.45 -5.05
N MET A 259 -5.05 19.67 -6.35
CA MET A 259 -4.45 18.64 -7.22
C MET A 259 -3.01 18.32 -6.90
N ALA A 260 -2.16 19.31 -6.63
CA ALA A 260 -0.78 19.08 -6.20
C ALA A 260 -0.75 18.28 -4.88
N TYR A 261 -1.63 18.64 -3.95
CA TYR A 261 -1.73 17.97 -2.66
C TYR A 261 -2.24 16.53 -2.79
N LEU A 262 -3.28 16.28 -3.58
CA LEU A 262 -3.81 14.93 -3.84
C LEU A 262 -2.88 14.04 -4.67
N LYS A 263 -1.96 14.65 -5.44
CA LYS A 263 -0.89 13.94 -6.17
C LYS A 263 0.30 13.56 -5.29
N THR A 264 0.39 14.08 -4.06
CA THR A 264 1.48 13.74 -3.15
C THR A 264 1.36 12.26 -2.75
N PRO A 265 2.33 11.41 -3.08
CA PRO A 265 2.24 9.98 -2.77
C PRO A 265 2.17 9.77 -1.27
N THR A 266 1.03 9.26 -0.82
CA THR A 266 0.70 9.00 0.59
C THR A 266 1.33 7.73 1.13
N SER A 267 1.88 6.88 0.27
CA SER A 267 2.43 5.59 0.63
C SER A 267 3.67 5.27 -0.19
N ASN A 268 4.61 4.58 0.45
CA ASN A 268 5.78 4.00 -0.20
C ASN A 268 5.39 2.94 -1.25
N ALA A 269 4.15 2.45 -1.28
CA ALA A 269 3.68 1.48 -2.26
C ALA A 269 3.87 1.94 -3.72
N VAL A 270 3.72 3.24 -4.01
CA VAL A 270 3.97 3.79 -5.35
C VAL A 270 5.46 3.70 -5.70
N LEU A 271 6.33 4.09 -4.75
CA LEU A 271 7.78 3.97 -4.92
C LEU A 271 8.21 2.50 -5.04
N GLU A 272 7.64 1.59 -4.24
CA GLU A 272 7.89 0.15 -4.31
C GLU A 272 7.44 -0.45 -5.64
N THR A 273 6.34 0.04 -6.22
CA THR A 273 5.90 -0.37 -7.57
C THR A 273 6.90 0.07 -8.62
N ILE A 274 7.39 1.31 -8.53
CA ILE A 274 8.44 1.82 -9.44
C ILE A 274 9.74 1.02 -9.27
N PHE A 275 10.20 0.77 -8.04
CA PHE A 275 11.38 -0.04 -7.77
C PHE A 275 11.23 -1.49 -8.23
N SER A 276 10.02 -2.07 -8.13
CA SER A 276 9.73 -3.39 -8.68
C SER A 276 9.83 -3.38 -10.21
N THR A 277 9.31 -2.34 -10.87
CA THR A 277 9.47 -2.15 -12.32
C THR A 277 10.93 -1.99 -12.72
N VAL A 278 11.71 -1.20 -11.97
CA VAL A 278 13.16 -1.05 -12.17
C VAL A 278 13.86 -2.40 -12.05
N THR A 279 13.53 -3.19 -11.03
CA THR A 279 14.11 -4.53 -10.81
C THR A 279 13.75 -5.51 -11.94
N ASN A 280 12.53 -5.42 -12.47
CA ASN A 280 12.12 -6.23 -13.63
C ASN A 280 12.85 -5.83 -14.92
N VAL A 281 13.22 -4.56 -15.07
CA VAL A 281 14.00 -4.06 -16.21
C VAL A 281 15.48 -4.43 -16.04
N LYS A 282 16.05 -4.20 -14.84
CA LYS A 282 17.40 -4.58 -14.44
C LYS A 282 17.45 -6.02 -13.93
N THR A 283 17.42 -6.96 -14.87
CA THR A 283 17.68 -8.38 -14.55
C THR A 283 19.18 -8.65 -14.41
N ASN A 284 19.57 -9.77 -13.79
CA ASN A 284 20.98 -10.17 -13.68
C ASN A 284 21.69 -10.23 -15.05
N SER A 285 20.97 -10.58 -16.12
CA SER A 285 21.45 -10.55 -17.50
C SER A 285 21.45 -9.16 -18.16
N ARG A 286 20.68 -8.21 -17.63
CA ARG A 286 20.48 -6.85 -18.18
C ARG A 286 20.75 -5.77 -17.12
N ASN A 287 21.92 -5.83 -16.49
CA ASN A 287 22.28 -4.94 -15.39
C ASN A 287 23.11 -3.71 -15.81
N ARG A 288 23.59 -3.64 -17.06
CA ARG A 288 24.39 -2.54 -17.61
C ARG A 288 23.59 -1.57 -18.49
N LEU A 289 22.34 -1.29 -18.12
CA LEU A 289 21.54 -0.27 -18.80
C LEU A 289 21.99 1.12 -18.32
N GLY A 290 22.29 2.02 -19.26
CA GLY A 290 22.53 3.44 -18.97
C GLY A 290 21.32 4.08 -18.28
N SER A 291 21.55 5.17 -17.56
CA SER A 291 20.53 5.91 -16.81
C SER A 291 19.37 6.36 -17.69
N GLU A 292 19.67 6.97 -18.83
CA GLU A 292 18.65 7.48 -19.78
C GLU A 292 17.81 6.35 -20.38
N MET A 293 18.46 5.28 -20.84
CA MET A 293 17.77 4.10 -21.38
C MET A 293 16.86 3.47 -20.32
N LEU A 294 17.34 3.39 -19.07
CA LEU A 294 16.54 2.88 -17.96
C LEU A 294 15.33 3.78 -17.69
N ASP A 295 15.53 5.10 -17.65
CA ASP A 295 14.47 6.08 -17.42
C ASP A 295 13.40 6.02 -18.52
N ALA A 296 13.82 6.03 -19.79
CA ALA A 296 12.93 5.89 -20.94
C ALA A 296 12.08 4.61 -20.86
N ILE A 297 12.70 3.46 -20.55
CA ILE A 297 11.97 2.20 -20.40
C ILE A 297 10.97 2.26 -19.23
N ILE A 298 11.37 2.82 -18.08
CA ILE A 298 10.49 2.95 -16.92
C ILE A 298 9.29 3.86 -17.28
N ARG A 299 9.50 4.98 -17.96
CA ARG A 299 8.44 5.90 -18.40
C ARG A 299 7.44 5.20 -19.31
N VAL A 300 7.92 4.50 -20.35
CA VAL A 300 7.06 3.76 -21.29
C VAL A 300 6.23 2.70 -20.56
N ARG A 301 6.87 1.92 -19.67
CA ARG A 301 6.17 0.88 -18.89
C ARG A 301 5.14 1.48 -17.93
N SER A 302 5.48 2.58 -17.26
CA SER A 302 4.58 3.25 -16.32
C SER A 302 3.36 3.81 -17.05
N HIS A 303 3.57 4.37 -18.25
CA HIS A 303 2.49 4.86 -19.11
C HIS A 303 1.54 3.74 -19.54
N PHE A 304 2.07 2.59 -19.98
CA PHE A 304 1.24 1.44 -20.34
C PHE A 304 0.50 0.85 -19.14
N GLN A 305 1.16 0.77 -17.99
CA GLN A 305 0.53 0.32 -16.75
C GLN A 305 -0.62 1.25 -16.33
N PHE A 306 -0.42 2.57 -16.42
CA PHE A 306 -1.47 3.55 -16.12
C PHE A 306 -2.68 3.43 -17.06
N GLN A 307 -2.45 3.13 -18.33
CA GLN A 307 -3.53 2.89 -19.30
C GLN A 307 -4.14 1.48 -19.23
N GLY A 308 -3.61 0.59 -18.37
CA GLY A 308 -4.03 -0.81 -18.33
C GLY A 308 -3.75 -1.58 -19.62
N LYS A 309 -2.79 -1.15 -20.43
CA LYS A 309 -2.47 -1.75 -21.73
C LYS A 309 -1.18 -2.56 -21.66
N CYS A 310 -1.09 -3.62 -22.46
CA CYS A 310 0.13 -4.37 -22.65
C CYS A 310 0.90 -3.84 -23.87
N CYS A 311 2.19 -4.15 -23.98
CA CYS A 311 2.98 -3.87 -25.20
C CYS A 311 2.38 -4.51 -26.46
N ARG A 312 1.52 -5.52 -26.31
CA ARG A 312 0.79 -6.17 -27.39
C ARG A 312 -0.34 -5.30 -27.96
N ASP A 313 -0.88 -4.40 -27.15
CA ASP A 313 -2.01 -3.54 -27.50
C ASP A 313 -1.54 -2.16 -28.00
N PHE A 314 -0.23 -1.91 -27.92
CA PHE A 314 0.36 -0.65 -28.33
C PHE A 314 0.40 -0.56 -29.86
N LYS A 315 -0.31 0.43 -30.41
CA LYS A 315 -0.26 0.78 -31.82
C LYS A 315 0.59 2.03 -32.00
N VAL A 316 1.66 1.91 -32.77
CA VAL A 316 2.54 3.03 -33.10
C VAL A 316 1.75 4.05 -33.92
N THR A 317 1.79 5.32 -33.53
CA THR A 317 1.14 6.38 -34.30
C THR A 317 2.01 6.79 -35.49
N PRO A 318 1.41 7.31 -36.58
CA PRO A 318 2.18 7.81 -37.72
C PRO A 318 3.21 8.87 -37.32
N HIS A 319 2.89 9.71 -36.33
CA HIS A 319 3.80 10.70 -35.79
C HIS A 319 5.02 10.07 -35.08
N MET A 320 4.84 8.98 -34.33
CA MET A 320 5.97 8.27 -33.72
C MET A 320 6.88 7.62 -34.77
N MET A 321 6.32 7.12 -35.87
CA MET A 321 7.09 6.62 -37.00
C MET A 321 7.88 7.74 -37.70
N GLU A 322 7.30 8.93 -37.78
CA GLU A 322 7.96 10.11 -38.32
C GLU A 322 9.14 10.59 -37.46
N LEU A 323 9.01 10.47 -36.13
CA LEU A 323 10.10 10.77 -35.20
C LEU A 323 11.22 9.72 -35.25
N PHE A 324 10.94 8.48 -35.69
CA PHE A 324 11.91 7.39 -35.85
C PHE A 324 12.72 7.49 -37.15
N LYS A 325 13.14 8.70 -37.52
CA LYS A 325 14.05 8.95 -38.64
C LYS A 325 15.49 9.05 -38.13
N SER A 326 16.45 8.68 -38.97
CA SER A 326 17.88 8.65 -38.60
C SER A 326 18.41 9.99 -38.10
N ALA A 327 17.86 11.11 -38.58
CA ALA A 327 18.18 12.45 -38.11
C ALA A 327 17.93 12.61 -36.60
N ASN A 328 16.78 12.19 -36.08
CA ASN A 328 16.44 12.33 -34.67
C ASN A 328 17.03 11.23 -33.77
N MET A 329 17.43 10.09 -34.34
CA MET A 329 17.89 8.91 -33.60
C MET A 329 19.40 8.94 -33.28
N TYR A 330 20.17 9.72 -34.04
CA TYR A 330 21.63 9.74 -33.96
C TYR A 330 22.19 11.17 -33.94
N GLU A 331 21.39 12.15 -33.53
CA GLU A 331 21.92 13.49 -33.25
C GLU A 331 22.99 13.37 -32.15
N GLU A 332 24.21 13.84 -32.43
CA GLU A 332 25.31 13.86 -31.47
C GLU A 332 25.01 14.91 -30.39
N GLU A 333 24.74 14.47 -29.16
CA GLU A 333 24.54 15.38 -28.04
C GLU A 333 25.84 16.10 -27.71
N GLU A 334 25.85 17.43 -27.82
CA GLU A 334 26.92 18.27 -27.25
C GLU A 334 26.92 18.13 -25.72
N PRO A 335 28.09 18.05 -25.07
CA PRO A 335 28.17 17.79 -23.64
C PRO A 335 27.80 19.06 -22.85
N GLY A 336 26.52 19.16 -22.45
CA GLY A 336 25.99 20.34 -21.78
C GLY A 336 24.93 20.02 -20.73
N ASP A 337 25.35 20.18 -19.48
CA ASP A 337 24.58 20.37 -18.24
C ASP A 337 23.75 19.21 -17.62
N ASP A 338 24.06 19.00 -16.35
CA ASP A 338 23.41 18.15 -15.36
C ASP A 338 21.94 18.57 -15.16
N ASP A 339 21.04 18.00 -15.97
CA ASP A 339 19.59 18.21 -15.86
C ASP A 339 19.03 17.54 -14.60
N ARG A 340 19.01 18.33 -13.52
CA ARG A 340 18.11 18.11 -12.39
C ARG A 340 16.68 17.95 -12.93
N LEU A 341 16.09 16.77 -12.69
CA LEU A 341 14.67 16.48 -12.91
C LEU A 341 13.78 17.64 -12.42
N ASP A 342 13.32 18.48 -13.34
CA ASP A 342 12.29 19.46 -13.04
C ASP A 342 10.93 18.76 -13.07
N VAL A 343 10.58 18.19 -11.93
CA VAL A 343 9.33 17.44 -11.69
C VAL A 343 8.10 18.28 -12.07
N LEU A 344 8.18 19.62 -12.03
CA LEU A 344 7.08 20.51 -12.38
C LEU A 344 6.78 20.54 -13.89
N ALA A 345 7.81 20.48 -14.74
CA ALA A 345 7.63 20.42 -16.20
C ALA A 345 6.94 19.12 -16.62
N TYR A 346 7.31 18.01 -15.98
CA TYR A 346 6.75 16.68 -16.24
C TYR A 346 5.26 16.57 -15.85
N VAL A 347 4.85 17.23 -14.77
CA VAL A 347 3.47 17.24 -14.29
C VAL A 347 2.53 18.01 -15.23
N ASN A 348 3.02 19.10 -15.84
CA ASN A 348 2.21 19.92 -16.76
C ASN A 348 1.94 19.20 -18.09
N GLN A 349 2.84 18.34 -18.54
CA GLN A 349 2.71 17.60 -19.80
C GLN A 349 1.73 16.42 -19.69
N CYS A 350 1.64 15.78 -18.51
CA CYS A 350 0.72 14.66 -18.27
C CYS A 350 -0.74 15.10 -18.04
N CYS A 351 -1.01 16.38 -17.78
CA CYS A 351 -2.36 16.90 -17.52
C CYS A 351 -3.11 17.40 -18.77
N GLN A 352 -2.54 17.25 -19.97
CA GLN A 352 -3.28 17.55 -21.21
C GLN A 352 -4.24 16.40 -21.53
N VAL A 353 -5.51 16.58 -21.15
CA VAL A 353 -6.62 15.71 -21.59
C VAL A 353 -6.83 15.93 -23.09
N PRO A 354 -6.92 14.89 -23.94
CA PRO A 354 -7.25 15.07 -25.35
C PRO A 354 -8.64 15.71 -25.48
N PRO A 355 -8.86 16.59 -26.48
CA PRO A 355 -10.16 17.21 -26.68
C PRO A 355 -11.24 16.16 -26.95
N PRO A 356 -12.50 16.38 -26.54
CA PRO A 356 -13.58 15.46 -26.82
C PRO A 356 -13.76 15.30 -28.33
N LEU A 357 -13.84 14.04 -28.79
CA LEU A 357 -14.22 13.69 -30.16
C LEU A 357 -15.57 14.36 -30.48
N SER A 358 -15.55 15.27 -31.45
CA SER A 358 -16.78 15.87 -31.99
C SER A 358 -17.58 14.79 -32.72
N CYS A 359 -18.71 14.37 -32.14
CA CYS A 359 -19.75 13.67 -32.90
C CYS A 359 -20.27 14.62 -33.98
N SER A 360 -19.82 14.40 -35.21
CA SER A 360 -20.39 15.00 -36.41
C SER A 360 -21.64 14.20 -36.79
N THR A 361 -22.79 14.61 -36.27
CA THR A 361 -24.08 14.16 -36.81
C THR A 361 -24.38 15.04 -38.02
N THR A 362 -23.89 14.64 -39.19
CA THR A 362 -24.42 15.13 -40.45
C THR A 362 -25.84 14.61 -40.59
N ILE A 363 -26.80 15.51 -40.43
CA ILE A 363 -28.14 15.39 -40.99
C ILE A 363 -27.98 15.41 -42.51
N SER A 364 -28.53 14.42 -43.19
CA SER A 364 -28.70 14.42 -44.64
C SER A 364 -30.17 14.17 -44.90
N ASP A 365 -30.75 15.09 -45.67
CA ASP A 365 -32.10 15.01 -46.23
C ASP A 365 -32.31 13.73 -47.08
#